data_AF-A0A0B7C2N6-F1
#
_entry.id   AF-A0A0B7C2N6-F1
#
_cell.length_a   1.000
_cell.length_b   1.000
_cell.length_c   1.000
_cell.angle_alpha   90.00
_cell.angle_beta   90.00
_cell.angle_gamma   90.00
#
_symmetry.space_group_name_H-M   'P 1'
#
loop_
_entity.id
_entity.type
_entity.pdbx_description
1 polymer ?
#
loop_
_entity_poly.entity_id
_entity_poly.type
_entity_poly.pdbx_seq_one_letter_code
_entity_poly.pdbx_strand_id
1 'polypeptide(L)'
;LKFLPFYGVYLGLHGSLFVKRAGKFRKNSAETQLKRDAQDRKPMWLVVFPEGTRYNPELMSVIEESKKFADEQGMQPFESVLYPRTRALQVCVEQLKNNIDCVYDVTIAYGSAFNFQTKQRLTAPSMQDFLMGWCRKVHIHI
;
A
#
# COMPACT_ATOMS: atom_id res chain seq x y z
N LEU A 1 10.92 9.72 2.55
CA LEU A 1 9.84 10.18 3.45
C LEU A 1 10.36 10.69 4.79
N LYS A 2 11.15 9.91 5.56
CA LYS A 2 11.73 10.40 6.83
C LYS A 2 12.55 11.70 6.71
N PHE A 3 13.21 11.92 5.58
CA PHE A 3 14.13 13.05 5.37
C PHE A 3 13.51 14.20 4.56
N LEU A 4 12.21 14.18 4.28
CA LEU A 4 11.53 15.33 3.68
C LEU A 4 11.25 16.36 4.79
N PRO A 5 11.71 17.61 4.67
CA PRO A 5 11.40 18.65 5.65
C PRO A 5 9.87 18.85 5.75
N PHE A 6 9.39 19.13 6.96
CA PHE A 6 7.98 19.16 7.35
C PHE A 6 7.24 17.81 7.31
N TYR A 7 7.24 17.09 6.18
CA TYR A 7 6.51 15.83 6.04
C TYR A 7 7.07 14.70 6.91
N GLY A 8 8.40 14.56 7.01
CA GLY A 8 9.03 13.53 7.83
C GLY A 8 8.74 13.72 9.32
N VAL A 9 8.75 14.98 9.78
CA VAL A 9 8.43 15.35 11.17
C VAL A 9 6.93 15.18 11.43
N TYR A 10 6.08 15.67 10.53
CA TYR A 10 4.62 15.51 10.62
C TYR A 10 4.21 14.04 10.69
N LEU A 11 4.67 13.22 9.75
CA LEU A 11 4.37 11.79 9.74
C LEU A 11 4.93 11.08 10.99
N GLY A 12 6.11 11.48 11.48
CA GLY A 12 6.67 10.97 12.73
C GLY A 12 5.85 11.33 13.97
N LEU A 13 5.35 12.56 14.06
CA LEU A 13 4.50 13.02 15.17
C LEU A 13 3.12 12.34 15.16
N HIS A 14 2.59 12.04 13.97
CA HIS A 14 1.30 11.36 13.79
C HIS A 14 1.40 9.82 13.84
N GLY A 15 2.49 9.25 14.37
CA GLY A 15 2.60 7.81 14.60
C GLY A 15 2.84 6.97 13.33
N SER A 16 3.32 7.57 12.24
CA SER A 16 3.59 6.82 11.01
C SER A 16 4.68 5.77 11.21
N LEU A 17 4.37 4.53 10.83
CA LEU A 17 5.32 3.42 10.79
C LEU A 17 6.22 3.56 9.57
N PHE A 18 7.45 4.03 9.77
CA PHE A 18 8.42 4.11 8.70
C PHE A 18 9.05 2.74 8.42
N VAL A 19 8.62 2.11 7.33
CA VAL A 19 9.24 0.89 6.82
C VAL A 19 10.33 1.25 5.80
N LYS A 20 11.49 0.60 5.88
CA LYS A 20 12.53 0.74 4.85
C LYS A 20 12.10 0.02 3.58
N ARG A 21 12.19 0.71 2.43
CA ARG A 21 11.87 0.15 1.10
C ARG A 21 12.87 -0.91 0.63
N ALA A 22 14.11 -0.84 1.09
CA ALA A 22 15.16 -1.83 0.84
C ALA A 22 15.61 -2.47 2.16
N GLY A 23 15.57 -3.81 2.23
CA GLY A 23 16.02 -4.61 3.37
C GLY A 23 14.92 -5.41 4.07
N LYS A 24 15.31 -6.28 5.01
CA LYS A 24 14.37 -7.09 5.81
C LYS A 24 13.50 -6.19 6.68
N PHE A 25 12.18 -6.41 6.63
CA PHE A 25 11.22 -5.76 7.52
C PHE A 25 11.61 -5.97 8.98
N ARG A 26 11.85 -4.87 9.70
CA ARG A 26 12.22 -4.89 11.12
C ARG A 26 10.98 -5.03 11.99
N LYS A 27 10.50 -6.27 12.13
CA LYS A 27 9.29 -6.64 12.90
C LYS A 27 9.26 -6.00 14.28
N ASN A 28 10.32 -6.18 15.08
CA ASN A 28 10.35 -5.78 16.48
C ASN A 28 10.12 -4.28 16.70
N SER A 29 10.64 -3.41 15.82
CA SER A 29 10.46 -1.96 15.98
C SER A 29 9.03 -1.54 15.67
N ALA A 30 8.42 -2.14 14.65
CA ALA A 30 7.02 -1.88 14.29
C ALA A 30 6.07 -2.43 15.37
N GLU A 31 6.34 -3.63 15.87
CA GLU A 31 5.56 -4.25 16.95
C GLU A 31 5.58 -3.42 18.23
N THR A 32 6.75 -2.93 18.67
CA THR A 32 6.84 -2.10 19.89
C THR A 32 6.05 -0.80 19.75
N GLN A 33 6.11 -0.16 18.58
CA GLN A 33 5.36 1.08 18.33
C GLN A 33 3.85 0.81 18.31
N LEU A 34 3.42 -0.20 17.56
CA LEU A 34 2.00 -0.61 17.48
C LEU A 34 1.43 -1.01 18.84
N LYS A 35 2.19 -1.77 19.64
CA LYS A 35 1.79 -2.14 21.00
C LYS A 35 1.60 -0.92 21.89
N ARG A 36 2.50 0.06 21.82
CA ARG A 36 2.40 1.30 22.58
C ARG A 36 1.14 2.07 22.20
N ASP A 37 0.88 2.22 20.91
CA ASP A 37 -0.30 2.96 20.43
C ASP A 37 -1.61 2.24 20.77
N ALA A 38 -1.61 0.90 20.75
CA ALA A 38 -2.72 0.09 21.25
C ALA A 38 -2.94 0.25 22.76
N GLN A 39 -1.87 0.23 23.58
CA GLN A 39 -1.97 0.44 25.02
C GLN A 39 -2.51 1.83 25.38
N ASP A 40 -2.07 2.86 24.64
CA ASP A 40 -2.51 4.24 24.82
C ASP A 40 -3.95 4.49 24.31
N ARG A 41 -4.61 3.49 23.70
CA ARG A 41 -5.96 3.59 23.08
C ARG A 41 -6.12 4.82 22.18
N LYS A 42 -5.08 5.16 21.43
CA LYS A 42 -5.12 6.33 20.55
C LYS A 42 -6.08 6.07 19.38
N PRO A 43 -7.01 6.99 19.07
CA PRO A 43 -7.78 6.89 17.83
C PRO A 43 -6.80 7.07 16.65
N MET A 44 -6.67 6.03 15.81
CA MET A 44 -5.70 6.02 14.72
C MET A 44 -6.27 5.38 13.46
N TRP A 45 -5.80 5.86 12.31
CA TRP A 45 -6.08 5.28 11.00
C TRP A 45 -4.79 4.70 10.44
N LEU A 46 -4.80 3.40 10.13
CA LEU A 46 -3.66 2.73 9.52
C LEU A 46 -3.99 2.37 8.07
N VAL A 47 -3.24 2.94 7.14
CA VAL A 47 -3.34 2.62 5.72
C VAL A 47 -2.15 1.75 5.32
N VAL A 48 -2.42 0.55 4.83
CA VAL A 48 -1.40 -0.41 4.39
C VAL A 48 -1.59 -0.69 2.91
N PHE A 49 -0.52 -0.54 2.13
CA PHE A 49 -0.48 -0.96 0.73
C PHE A 49 0.24 -2.31 0.63
N PRO A 50 -0.48 -3.44 0.63
CA PRO A 50 0.15 -4.75 0.71
C PRO A 50 0.97 -5.06 -0.55
N GLU A 51 0.65 -4.49 -1.70
CA GLU A 51 1.43 -4.60 -2.95
C GLU A 51 2.80 -3.90 -2.86
N GLY A 52 2.98 -2.96 -1.93
CA GLY A 52 4.23 -2.20 -1.74
C GLY A 52 4.53 -1.17 -2.82
N THR A 53 3.93 -1.29 -4.00
CA THR A 53 3.94 -0.30 -5.08
C THR A 53 2.67 -0.44 -5.91
N ARG A 54 2.38 0.57 -6.72
CA ARG A 54 1.27 0.51 -7.69
C ARG A 54 1.69 -0.34 -8.89
N TYR A 55 0.73 -1.03 -9.49
CA TYR A 55 0.92 -1.67 -10.79
C TYR A 55 1.28 -0.62 -11.85
N ASN A 56 2.41 -0.82 -12.55
CA ASN A 56 2.83 0.02 -13.66
C ASN A 56 3.22 -0.87 -14.86
N PRO A 57 2.52 -0.78 -16.00
CA PRO A 57 2.85 -1.52 -17.23
C PRO A 57 4.28 -1.27 -17.73
N GLU A 58 4.86 -0.10 -17.46
CA GLU A 58 6.22 0.25 -17.87
C GLU A 58 7.30 -0.47 -17.02
N LEU A 59 6.93 -0.96 -15.83
CA LEU A 59 7.84 -1.64 -14.90
C LEU A 59 7.65 -3.16 -14.96
N MET A 60 7.99 -3.75 -16.10
CA MET A 60 7.86 -5.19 -16.36
C MET A 60 8.58 -6.05 -15.31
N SER A 61 9.75 -5.63 -14.82
CA SER A 61 10.51 -6.37 -13.81
C SER A 61 9.75 -6.58 -12.49
N VAL A 62 8.95 -5.58 -12.06
CA VAL A 62 8.14 -5.67 -10.84
C VAL A 62 6.94 -6.61 -11.05
N ILE A 63 6.36 -6.57 -12.24
CA ILE A 63 5.25 -7.45 -12.62
C ILE A 63 5.74 -8.90 -12.67
N GLU A 64 6.90 -9.15 -13.28
CA GLU A 64 7.52 -10.48 -13.36
C GLU A 64 7.88 -11.02 -11.97
N GLU A 65 8.46 -10.19 -11.09
CA GLU A 65 8.74 -10.59 -9.70
C GLU A 65 7.46 -10.96 -8.94
N SER A 66 6.38 -10.20 -9.17
CA SER A 66 5.07 -10.49 -8.59
C SER A 66 4.50 -11.81 -9.09
N LYS A 67 4.59 -12.09 -10.41
CA LYS A 67 4.12 -13.34 -11.00
C LYS A 67 4.92 -14.54 -10.48
N LYS A 68 6.25 -14.41 -10.47
CA LYS A 68 7.13 -15.44 -9.93
C LYS A 68 6.81 -15.75 -8.47
N PHE A 69 6.50 -14.74 -7.66
CA PHE A 69 6.08 -14.99 -6.28
C PHE A 69 4.75 -15.74 -6.19
N ALA A 70 3.77 -15.43 -7.05
CA ALA A 70 2.51 -16.18 -7.09
C ALA A 70 2.77 -17.65 -7.45
N ASP A 71 3.60 -17.90 -8.46
CA ASP A 71 3.98 -19.25 -8.91
C ASP A 71 4.70 -20.03 -7.79
N GLU A 72 5.64 -19.39 -7.08
CA GLU A 72 6.34 -19.97 -5.92
C GLU A 72 5.40 -20.33 -4.77
N GLN A 73 4.26 -19.66 -4.64
CA GLN A 73 3.22 -19.96 -3.65
C GLN A 73 2.14 -20.92 -4.18
N GLY A 74 2.25 -21.38 -5.44
CA GLY A 74 1.26 -22.24 -6.09
C GLY A 74 -0.07 -21.52 -6.39
N MET A 75 -0.04 -20.20 -6.52
CA MET A 75 -1.22 -19.36 -6.74
C MET A 75 -1.23 -18.82 -8.18
N GLN A 76 -2.42 -18.54 -8.72
CA GLN A 76 -2.54 -17.97 -10.07
C GLN A 76 -2.05 -16.51 -10.08
N PRO A 77 -1.17 -16.13 -11.02
CA PRO A 77 -0.69 -14.76 -11.11
C PRO A 77 -1.81 -13.78 -11.48
N PHE A 78 -1.84 -12.63 -10.81
CA PHE A 78 -2.79 -11.57 -11.13
C PHE A 78 -2.36 -10.77 -12.38
N GLU A 79 -3.34 -10.40 -13.19
CA GLU A 79 -3.11 -9.61 -14.42
C GLU A 79 -3.25 -8.10 -14.18
N SER A 80 -4.12 -7.72 -13.23
CA SER A 80 -4.52 -6.33 -13.00
C SER A 80 -3.94 -5.70 -11.72
N VAL A 81 -3.36 -6.49 -10.83
CA VAL A 81 -2.78 -6.02 -9.56
C VAL A 81 -1.50 -6.79 -9.27
N LEU A 82 -0.65 -6.25 -8.41
CA LEU A 82 0.52 -7.00 -7.93
C LEU A 82 0.09 -7.94 -6.79
N TYR A 83 0.86 -8.99 -6.58
CA TYR A 83 0.56 -9.95 -5.52
C TYR A 83 0.89 -9.33 -4.16
N PRO A 84 -0.07 -9.30 -3.21
CA PRO A 84 0.11 -8.63 -1.94
C PRO A 84 1.16 -9.33 -1.06
N ARG A 85 2.04 -8.55 -0.46
CA ARG A 85 3.02 -8.99 0.55
C ARG A 85 2.44 -8.74 1.95
N THR A 86 1.70 -9.71 2.46
CA THR A 86 0.85 -9.56 3.66
C THR A 86 1.59 -9.58 5.00
N ARG A 87 2.90 -9.87 5.05
CA ARG A 87 3.65 -10.00 6.32
C ARG A 87 3.54 -8.77 7.24
N ALA A 88 3.60 -7.56 6.67
CA ALA A 88 3.48 -6.33 7.46
C ALA A 88 2.04 -6.12 7.95
N LEU A 89 1.06 -6.40 7.08
CA LEU A 89 -0.36 -6.33 7.44
C LEU A 89 -0.69 -7.28 8.59
N GLN A 90 -0.21 -8.53 8.51
CA GLN A 90 -0.39 -9.53 9.55
C GLN A 90 0.10 -9.03 10.92
N VAL A 91 1.32 -8.48 10.97
CA VAL A 91 1.89 -7.91 12.20
C VAL A 91 1.00 -6.77 12.73
N CYS A 92 0.50 -5.89 11.85
CA CYS A 92 -0.37 -4.80 12.26
C CYS A 92 -1.68 -5.30 12.87
N VAL A 93 -2.35 -6.24 12.21
CA VAL A 93 -3.61 -6.83 12.69
C VAL A 93 -3.39 -7.57 14.00
N GLU A 94 -2.33 -8.36 14.13
CA GLU A 94 -2.03 -9.11 15.37
C GLU A 94 -1.81 -8.20 16.58
N GLN A 95 -1.11 -7.06 16.40
CA GLN A 95 -0.84 -6.13 17.51
C GLN A 95 -2.03 -5.22 17.82
N LEU A 96 -2.85 -4.89 16.83
CA LEU A 96 -3.96 -3.95 16.97
C LEU A 96 -5.34 -4.62 17.09
N LYS A 97 -5.43 -5.95 17.10
CA LYS A 97 -6.71 -6.71 17.10
C LYS A 97 -7.70 -6.31 18.19
N ASN A 98 -7.23 -5.82 19.34
CA ASN A 98 -8.07 -5.41 20.46
C ASN A 98 -8.48 -3.91 20.40
N ASN A 99 -7.99 -3.19 19.39
CA ASN A 99 -8.05 -1.74 19.25
C ASN A 99 -8.55 -1.30 17.87
N ILE A 100 -8.89 -2.24 16.98
CA ILE A 100 -9.45 -1.97 15.65
C ILE A 100 -10.90 -2.40 15.65
N ASP A 101 -11.79 -1.50 15.22
CA ASP A 101 -13.22 -1.79 15.08
C ASP A 101 -13.53 -2.53 13.78
N CYS A 102 -12.83 -2.19 12.69
CA CYS A 102 -13.07 -2.76 11.36
C CYS A 102 -11.84 -2.68 10.45
N VAL A 103 -11.80 -3.55 9.44
CA VAL A 103 -10.79 -3.56 8.37
C VAL A 103 -11.51 -3.33 7.06
N TYR A 104 -11.10 -2.30 6.32
CA TYR A 104 -11.62 -1.99 4.99
C TYR A 104 -10.63 -2.48 3.93
N ASP A 105 -11.13 -3.24 2.96
CA ASP A 105 -10.38 -3.55 1.75
C ASP A 105 -10.78 -2.52 0.67
N VAL A 106 -9.82 -1.69 0.25
CA VAL A 106 -10.11 -0.58 -0.66
C VAL A 106 -9.32 -0.78 -1.94
N THR A 107 -10.04 -0.95 -3.05
CA THR A 107 -9.45 -1.00 -4.40
C THR A 107 -9.82 0.26 -5.18
N ILE A 108 -8.81 0.94 -5.70
CA ILE A 108 -8.97 2.20 -6.45
C ILE A 108 -8.60 1.98 -7.91
N ALA A 109 -9.53 2.25 -8.81
CA ALA A 109 -9.31 2.23 -10.26
C ALA A 109 -9.41 3.64 -10.85
N TYR A 110 -8.39 4.04 -11.59
CA TYR A 110 -8.33 5.35 -12.25
C TYR A 110 -8.84 5.22 -13.68
N GLY A 111 -9.86 6.00 -14.05
CA GLY A 111 -10.44 5.96 -15.39
C GLY A 111 -9.45 6.38 -16.50
N SER A 112 -8.42 7.15 -16.15
CA SER A 112 -7.33 7.53 -17.06
C SER A 112 -6.26 6.44 -17.24
N ALA A 113 -6.27 5.37 -16.43
CA ALA A 113 -5.28 4.31 -16.47
C ALA A 113 -5.62 3.16 -17.43
N PHE A 114 -6.70 3.28 -18.21
CA PHE A 114 -7.11 2.26 -19.17
C PHE A 114 -7.65 2.90 -20.44
N ASN A 115 -7.12 2.47 -21.59
CA ASN A 115 -7.67 2.85 -22.89
C ASN A 115 -8.62 1.76 -23.39
N PHE A 116 -9.93 2.06 -23.41
CA PHE A 116 -10.96 1.11 -23.85
C PHE A 116 -10.91 0.80 -25.35
N GLN A 117 -10.34 1.69 -26.16
CA GLN A 117 -10.26 1.50 -27.62
C GLN A 117 -9.12 0.53 -27.97
N THR A 118 -7.94 0.72 -27.39
CA THR A 118 -6.78 -0.14 -27.62
C THR A 118 -6.72 -1.34 -26.68
N LYS A 119 -7.61 -1.42 -25.69
CA LYS A 119 -7.61 -2.40 -24.59
C LYS A 119 -6.26 -2.48 -23.86
N GLN A 120 -5.52 -1.37 -23.84
CA GLN A 120 -4.21 -1.28 -23.21
C GLN A 120 -4.29 -0.54 -21.88
N ARG A 121 -3.53 -1.04 -20.92
CA ARG A 121 -3.37 -0.38 -19.63
C ARG A 121 -2.32 0.72 -19.75
N LEU A 122 -2.65 1.88 -19.21
CA LEU A 122 -1.76 3.04 -19.12
C LEU A 122 -1.24 3.19 -17.70
N THR A 123 -0.17 3.96 -17.57
CA THR A 123 0.40 4.31 -16.27
C THR A 123 -0.64 5.05 -15.43
N ALA A 124 -0.85 4.59 -14.20
CA ALA A 124 -1.78 5.22 -13.28
C ALA A 124 -1.32 6.65 -12.94
N PRO A 125 -2.24 7.61 -12.82
CA PRO A 125 -1.90 9.00 -12.53
C PRO A 125 -1.10 9.08 -11.23
N SER A 126 -0.11 9.97 -11.17
CA SER A 126 0.61 10.28 -9.93
C SER A 126 -0.32 10.94 -8.90
N MET A 127 0.13 11.02 -7.65
CA MET A 127 -0.62 11.76 -6.63
C MET A 127 -0.75 13.24 -7.02
N GLN A 128 0.25 13.80 -7.70
CA GLN A 128 0.22 15.16 -8.21
C GLN A 128 -0.86 15.31 -9.29
N ASP A 129 -0.89 14.40 -10.27
CA ASP A 129 -1.90 14.43 -11.34
C ASP A 129 -3.33 14.28 -10.78
N PHE A 130 -3.48 13.44 -9.75
CA PHE A 130 -4.74 13.30 -9.04
C PHE A 130 -5.15 14.60 -8.33
N LEU A 131 -4.25 15.20 -7.54
CA LEU A 131 -4.51 16.44 -6.81
C LEU A 131 -4.75 17.64 -7.74
N MET A 132 -4.13 17.64 -8.92
CA MET A 132 -4.32 18.67 -9.95
C MET A 132 -5.58 18.45 -10.81
N GLY A 133 -6.37 17.40 -10.52
CA GLY A 133 -7.64 17.13 -11.23
C GLY A 133 -7.47 16.59 -12.65
N TRP A 134 -6.27 16.12 -13.01
CA TRP A 134 -6.02 15.53 -14.34
C TRP A 134 -6.64 14.14 -14.47
N CYS A 135 -7.01 13.50 -13.36
CA CYS A 135 -7.84 12.30 -13.36
C CYS A 135 -9.32 12.69 -13.24
N ARG A 136 -10.06 12.64 -14.36
CA ARG A 136 -11.49 13.02 -14.40
C ARG A 136 -12.43 12.04 -13.70
N LYS A 137 -12.00 10.80 -13.48
CA LYS A 137 -12.86 9.74 -12.92
C LYS A 137 -12.05 8.75 -12.10
N VAL A 138 -12.43 8.59 -10.84
CA VAL A 138 -11.88 7.58 -9.94
C VAL A 138 -13.01 6.69 -9.48
N HIS A 139 -12.78 5.39 -9.55
CA HIS A 139 -13.67 4.36 -9.06
C HIS A 139 -13.08 3.78 -7.79
N ILE A 140 -13.86 3.75 -6.72
CA ILE A 140 -13.44 3.21 -5.42
C ILE A 140 -14.37 2.05 -5.11
N HIS A 141 -13.79 0.90 -4.81
CA HIS A 141 -14.46 -0.28 -4.30
C HIS A 141 -14.03 -0.47 -2.85
N ILE A 142 -15.00 -0.63 -1.95
CA ILE A 142 -14.83 -0.82 -0.49
C ILE A 142 -15.73 -1.98 -0.08
#